data_AF-A0A3D2WUI7-F1
#
_entry.id   AF-A0A3D2WUI7-F1
#
_cell.length_a   1.000
_cell.length_b   1.000
_cell.length_c   1.000
_cell.angle_alpha   90.00
_cell.angle_beta   90.00
_cell.angle_gamma   90.00
#
_symmetry.space_group_name_H-M   'P 1'
#
loop_
_entity.id
_entity.type
_entity.pdbx_description
1 polymer ?
#
loop_
_entity_poly.entity_id
_entity_poly.type
_entity_poly.pdbx_seq_one_letter_code
_entity_poly.pdbx_strand_id
1 'polypeptide(L)' 'MSDIQQYAYWMALAHLPKWRTEKINRLIVEILHELKMSFSDFFEMDQKSWSEEFHFNSKELNDL' A
#
# COMPACT_ATOMS: atom_id res chain seq x y z
N MET A 1 -4.21 11.33 -13.16
CA MET A 1 -4.63 11.41 -11.74
C MET A 1 -4.43 12.83 -11.27
N SER A 2 -5.33 13.37 -10.43
CA SER A 2 -5.11 14.68 -9.81
C SER A 2 -4.17 14.54 -8.62
N ASP A 3 -3.43 15.61 -8.30
CA ASP A 3 -2.53 15.62 -7.13
C ASP A 3 -3.27 15.32 -5.82
N ILE A 4 -4.55 15.68 -5.74
CA ILE A 4 -5.42 15.41 -4.59
C ILE A 4 -5.59 13.90 -4.34
N GLN A 5 -5.73 13.09 -5.39
CA GLN A 5 -5.85 11.64 -5.25
C GLN A 5 -4.54 11.03 -4.73
N GLN A 6 -3.40 11.52 -5.23
CA GLN A 6 -2.09 11.10 -4.74
C GLN A 6 -1.94 11.39 -3.25
N TYR A 7 -2.29 12.60 -2.79
CA TYR A 7 -2.26 12.93 -1.36
C TYR A 7 -3.17 12.04 -0.52
N ALA A 8 -4.36 11.68 -1.03
CA ALA A 8 -5.26 10.76 -0.34
C ALA A 8 -4.64 9.38 -0.12
N TYR A 9 -3.98 8.82 -1.14
CA TYR A 9 -3.27 7.53 -1.01
C TYR A 9 -2.11 7.59 -0.03
N TRP A 10 -1.30 8.65 -0.08
CA TRP A 10 -0.22 8.86 0.89
C TRP A 10 -0.78 8.94 2.33
N MET A 11 -1.88 9.67 2.53
CA MET A 11 -2.53 9.76 3.83
C MET A 11 -3.08 8.41 4.29
N ALA A 12 -3.69 7.62 3.40
CA ALA A 12 -4.21 6.29 3.73
C ALA A 12 -3.08 5.36 4.21
N LEU A 13 -1.97 5.28 3.46
CA LEU A 13 -0.82 4.44 3.82
C LEU A 13 -0.15 4.91 5.12
N ALA A 14 0.01 6.22 5.32
CA ALA A 14 0.64 6.78 6.52
C ALA A 14 -0.17 6.53 7.81
N HIS A 15 -1.48 6.35 7.69
CA HIS A 15 -2.39 6.14 8.82
C HIS A 15 -2.79 4.68 9.02
N LEU A 16 -2.13 3.72 8.34
CA LEU A 16 -2.41 2.29 8.53
C LEU A 16 -2.25 1.92 10.02
N PRO A 17 -3.34 1.50 10.69
CA PRO A 17 -3.33 1.28 12.13
C PRO A 17 -2.42 0.12 12.47
N LYS A 18 -1.58 0.27 13.50
CA LYS A 18 -0.65 -0.77 14.02
C LYS A 18 0.52 -1.10 13.07
N TRP A 19 0.62 -0.45 11.91
CA TRP A 19 1.81 -0.57 11.07
C TRP A 19 2.92 0.33 11.61
N ARG A 20 4.15 -0.16 11.59
CA ARG A 20 5.33 0.66 11.90
C ARG A 20 5.67 1.52 10.70
N THR A 21 6.16 2.74 10.94
CA THR A 21 6.60 3.65 9.88
C THR A 21 7.61 3.01 8.93
N GLU A 22 8.55 2.21 9.46
CA GLU A 22 9.50 1.45 8.64
C GLU A 22 8.80 0.54 7.63
N LYS A 23 7.76 -0.18 8.07
CA LYS A 23 7.01 -1.10 7.21
C LYS A 23 6.19 -0.36 6.16
N ILE A 24 5.54 0.75 6.53
CA ILE A 24 4.82 1.62 5.59
C ILE A 24 5.79 2.15 4.52
N ASN A 25 6.96 2.64 4.93
CA ASN A 25 7.98 3.13 4.00
C ASN A 25 8.48 2.04 3.05
N ARG A 26 8.69 0.82 3.55
CA ARG A 26 9.12 -0.31 2.73
C ARG A 26 8.05 -0.67 1.70
N LEU A 27 6.79 -0.72 2.09
CA LEU A 27 5.66 -0.93 1.18
C LEU A 27 5.61 0.14 0.09
N ILE A 28 5.79 1.41 0.43
CA ILE A 28 5.81 2.50 -0.55
C ILE A 28 6.95 2.34 -1.56
N VAL A 29 8.13 1.93 -1.10
CA VAL A 29 9.27 1.64 -1.99
C VAL A 29 8.95 0.46 -2.91
N GLU A 30 8.38 -0.61 -2.36
CA GLU A 30 7.99 -1.80 -3.11
C GLU A 30 6.97 -1.46 -4.21
N ILE A 31 5.92 -0.70 -3.89
CA ILE A 31 4.90 -0.26 -4.86
C ILE A 31 5.54 0.61 -5.96
N LEU A 32 6.21 1.70 -5.59
CA LEU A 32 6.60 2.73 -6.55
C LEU A 32 7.91 2.41 -7.30
N HIS A 33 8.85 1.74 -6.65
CA HIS A 33 10.19 1.53 -7.21
C HIS A 33 10.43 0.09 -7.66
N GLU A 34 9.98 -0.91 -6.91
CA GLU A 34 10.22 -2.32 -7.24
C GLU A 34 9.21 -2.81 -8.28
N LEU A 35 7.92 -2.67 -8.00
CA LEU A 35 6.83 -3.05 -8.90
C LEU A 35 6.50 -1.98 -9.95
N LYS A 36 6.98 -0.74 -9.77
CA LYS A 36 6.72 0.42 -10.64
C LYS A 36 5.23 0.63 -10.90
N MET A 37 4.44 0.38 -9.87
CA MET A 37 2.99 0.44 -9.86
C MET A 37 2.54 1.81 -9.32
N SER A 38 1.43 2.35 -9.81
CA SER A 38 0.84 3.54 -9.19
C SER A 38 0.05 3.18 -7.93
N PHE A 39 -0.16 4.13 -7.02
CA PHE A 39 -1.04 3.85 -5.87
C PHE A 39 -2.47 3.48 -6.29
N SER A 40 -3.00 4.03 -7.39
CA SER A 40 -4.32 3.63 -7.89
C SER A 40 -4.35 2.14 -8.20
N ASP A 41 -3.37 1.68 -8.97
CA ASP A 41 -3.27 0.28 -9.37
C ASP A 41 -3.15 -0.62 -8.12
N PHE A 42 -2.35 -0.20 -7.12
CA PHE A 42 -2.23 -0.93 -5.84
C PHE A 42 -3.57 -1.05 -5.09
N PHE A 43 -4.34 0.05 -4.99
CA PHE A 43 -5.62 0.05 -4.29
C PHE A 43 -6.76 -0.62 -5.08
N GLU A 44 -6.56 -0.85 -6.38
CA GLU A 44 -7.50 -1.60 -7.23
C GLU A 44 -7.23 -3.11 -7.24
N MET A 45 -6.11 -3.58 -6.66
CA MET A 45 -5.81 -5.00 -6.50
C MET A 45 -6.78 -5.68 -5.53
N ASP A 46 -7.00 -6.98 -5.72
CA ASP A 46 -7.73 -7.79 -4.75
C ASP A 46 -6.83 -8.24 -3.59
N GLN A 47 -7.45 -8.65 -2.47
CA GLN A 47 -6.72 -9.13 -1.30
C GLN A 47 -5.84 -10.35 -1.59
N LYS A 48 -6.19 -11.16 -2.59
CA LYS A 48 -5.41 -12.34 -2.96
C LYS A 48 -4.10 -11.92 -3.59
N SER A 49 -4.14 -11.00 -4.55
CA SER A 49 -2.96 -10.40 -5.17
C SER A 49 -2.10 -9.65 -4.16
N TRP A 50 -2.70 -8.96 -3.19
CA TRP A 50 -1.91 -8.36 -2.10
C TRP A 50 -1.15 -9.39 -1.27
N SER A 51 -1.76 -10.53 -0.95
CA SER A 51 -1.11 -11.59 -0.20
C SER A 51 0.01 -12.28 -0.99
N GLU A 52 -0.19 -12.46 -2.30
CA GLU A 52 0.77 -13.11 -3.19
C GLU A 52 1.99 -12.23 -3.49
N GLU A 53 1.77 -10.94 -3.81
CA GLU A 53 2.83 -10.01 -4.22
C GLU A 53 3.59 -9.40 -3.03
N PHE A 54 2.89 -9.01 -1.96
CA PHE A 54 3.48 -8.28 -0.82
C PHE A 54 3.64 -9.14 0.44
N HIS A 55 3.26 -10.42 0.37
CA HIS A 55 3.35 -11.38 1.48
C HIS A 55 2.73 -10.89 2.80
N PHE A 56 1.66 -10.10 2.71
CA PHE A 56 0.96 -9.60 3.89
C PHE A 56 0.35 -10.74 4.71
N ASN A 57 0.44 -10.60 6.03
CA ASN A 57 -0.28 -11.50 6.93
C ASN A 57 -1.76 -11.09 7.06
N SER A 58 -2.58 -11.96 7.67
CA SER A 58 -4.02 -11.70 7.80
C SER A 58 -4.37 -10.44 8.59
N LYS A 59 -3.49 -9.95 9.49
CA LYS A 59 -3.75 -8.69 10.22
C LYS A 59 -3.52 -7.49 9.30
N GLU A 60 -2.45 -7.55 8.52
CA GLU A 60 -2.06 -6.52 7.56
C GLU A 60 -3.10 -6.37 6.45
N LEU A 61 -3.65 -7.47 5.94
CA LEU A 61 -4.75 -7.47 4.98
C LEU A 61 -6.07 -6.92 5.53
N ASN A 62 -6.25 -6.90 6.86
CA ASN A 62 -7.44 -6.35 7.51
C ASN A 62 -7.27 -4.87 7.89
N ASP A 63 -6.02 -4.41 8.05
CA ASP A 63 -5.72 -3.01 8.37
C ASP A 63 -5.63 -2.14 7.08
N LEU A 64 -5.50 -2.77 5.90
CA LEU A 64 -5.56 -2.19 4.54
C LEU A 64 -7.00 -2.22 3.97
#